data_AF-A0A2N3FHV2-F1
#
_entry.id   AF-A0A2N3FHV2-F1
#
_cell.length_a   1.000
_cell.length_b   1.000
_cell.length_c   1.000
_cell.angle_alpha   90.00
_cell.angle_beta   90.00
_cell.angle_gamma   90.00
#
_symmetry.space_group_name_H-M   'P 1'
#
loop_
_entity.id
_entity.type
_entity.pdbx_description
1 polymer ?
#
loop_
_entity_poly.entity_id
_entity_poly.type
_entity_poly.pdbx_seq_one_letter_code
_entity_poly.pdbx_strand_id
1 'polypeptide(L)'
;MNGNRPDTTDEDIGRRAFQLRKEKATERALDRLRQGLKGNWGILTQHDLQDLSWILGELWAFEKRLDWEDLHFSKLTIEDTRAIIALAQGLQSNELHGVETLERAGDIVRARSI
;
A
#
# COMPACT_ATOMS: atom_id res chain seq x y z
N MET A 1 21.89 -24.21 34.14
CA MET A 1 20.45 -24.23 33.83
C MET A 1 20.29 -23.69 32.42
N ASN A 2 19.85 -24.55 31.49
CA ASN A 2 19.83 -24.27 30.06
C ASN A 2 18.92 -23.09 29.72
N GLY A 3 19.42 -22.25 28.81
CA GLY A 3 18.71 -21.11 28.26
C GLY A 3 17.63 -21.57 27.28
N ASN A 4 16.48 -20.91 27.35
CA ASN A 4 15.50 -20.91 26.26
C ASN A 4 14.45 -19.82 26.50
N ARG A 5 14.76 -18.56 26.15
CA ARG A 5 13.77 -17.53 25.77
C ARG A 5 14.35 -16.45 24.83
N PRO A 6 14.80 -16.75 23.59
CA PRO A 6 14.98 -15.70 22.57
C PRO A 6 13.79 -15.56 21.61
N ASP A 7 12.96 -16.60 21.44
CA ASP A 7 12.13 -16.69 20.23
C ASP A 7 11.00 -15.65 20.14
N THR A 8 10.31 -15.36 21.25
CA THR A 8 9.19 -14.41 21.24
C THR A 8 9.64 -12.96 21.05
N THR A 9 10.81 -12.59 21.57
CA THR A 9 11.29 -11.20 21.55
C THR A 9 11.81 -10.80 20.17
N ASP A 10 12.54 -11.69 19.50
CA ASP A 10 13.09 -11.42 18.18
C ASP A 10 11.99 -11.42 17.10
N GLU A 11 10.99 -12.28 17.21
CA GLU A 11 9.81 -12.28 16.34
C GLU A 11 9.00 -10.97 16.48
N ASP A 12 8.77 -10.52 17.71
CA ASP A 12 8.06 -9.27 17.98
C ASP A 12 8.82 -8.04 17.44
N ILE A 13 10.14 -8.01 17.60
CA ILE A 13 11.01 -6.97 17.05
C ILE A 13 10.92 -6.98 15.51
N GLY A 14 11.00 -8.17 14.90
CA GLY A 14 10.90 -8.34 13.45
C GLY A 14 9.56 -7.85 12.90
N ARG A 15 8.45 -8.25 13.53
CA ARG A 15 7.10 -7.82 13.17
C ARG A 15 6.93 -6.31 13.29
N ARG A 16 7.39 -5.71 14.39
CA ARG A 16 7.30 -4.26 14.59
C ARG A 16 8.15 -3.49 13.58
N ALA A 17 9.36 -3.97 13.29
CA ALA A 17 10.22 -3.37 12.28
C ALA A 17 9.60 -3.48 10.87
N PHE A 18 8.91 -4.58 10.57
CA PHE A 18 8.17 -4.74 9.32
C PHE A 18 7.02 -3.73 9.21
N GLN A 19 6.16 -3.63 10.23
CA GLN A 19 5.03 -2.68 10.21
C GLN A 19 5.50 -1.23 10.08
N LEU A 20 6.56 -0.84 10.81
CA LEU A 20 7.11 0.51 10.71
C LEU A 20 7.65 0.84 9.31
N ARG A 21 8.22 -0.14 8.60
CA ARG A 21 8.68 0.05 7.21
C ARG A 21 7.51 0.17 6.25
N LYS A 22 6.48 -0.66 6.44
CA LYS A 22 5.23 -0.60 5.68
C LYS A 22 4.57 0.77 5.82
N GLU A 23 4.35 1.24 7.04
CA GLU A 23 3.77 2.56 7.33
C GLU A 23 4.56 3.68 6.64
N LYS A 24 5.88 3.72 6.79
CA LYS A 24 6.72 4.74 6.14
C LYS A 24 6.66 4.69 4.61
N ALA A 25 6.61 3.50 4.02
CA ALA A 25 6.52 3.34 2.57
C ALA A 25 5.15 3.80 2.04
N THR A 26 4.07 3.45 2.75
CA THR A 26 2.70 3.87 2.44
C THR A 26 2.56 5.39 2.57
N GLU A 27 3.05 6.00 3.64
CA GLU A 27 3.03 7.46 3.83
C GLU A 27 3.72 8.18 2.67
N ARG A 28 4.90 7.72 2.26
CA ARG A 28 5.63 8.27 1.11
C ARG A 28 4.86 8.13 -0.20
N ALA A 29 4.21 6.99 -0.43
CA ALA A 29 3.41 6.78 -1.63
C ALA A 29 2.19 7.72 -1.66
N LEU A 30 1.49 7.89 -0.53
CA LEU A 30 0.39 8.84 -0.38
C LEU A 30 0.83 10.29 -0.60
N ASP A 31 2.00 10.68 -0.08
CA ASP A 31 2.55 12.01 -0.32
C ASP A 31 2.86 12.26 -1.80
N ARG A 32 3.45 11.27 -2.49
CA ARG A 32 3.70 11.34 -3.94
C ARG A 32 2.38 11.45 -4.73
N LEU A 33 1.37 10.66 -4.38
CA LEU A 33 0.02 10.72 -4.95
C LEU A 33 -0.62 12.10 -4.76
N ARG A 34 -0.55 12.66 -3.54
CA ARG A 34 -1.07 13.99 -3.23
C ARG A 34 -0.43 15.08 -4.08
N GLN A 35 0.90 15.02 -4.24
CA GLN A 35 1.63 15.97 -5.09
C GLN A 35 1.25 15.84 -6.57
N GLY A 36 1.02 14.61 -7.04
CA GLY A 36 0.58 14.32 -8.42
C GLY A 36 -0.83 14.82 -8.72
N LEU A 37 -1.78 14.50 -7.85
CA LEU A 37 -3.20 14.81 -8.02
C LEU A 37 -3.52 16.30 -7.81
N LYS A 38 -2.70 17.03 -7.05
CA LYS A 38 -2.86 18.47 -6.78
C LYS A 38 -4.28 18.81 -6.31
N GLY A 39 -5.03 19.62 -7.05
CA GLY A 39 -6.40 20.02 -6.71
C GLY A 39 -7.37 18.83 -6.61
N ASN A 40 -7.13 17.75 -7.35
CA ASN A 40 -7.99 16.56 -7.31
C ASN A 40 -7.84 15.77 -6.00
N TRP A 41 -6.78 15.99 -5.23
CA TRP A 41 -6.62 15.34 -3.92
C TRP A 41 -7.76 15.69 -2.96
N GLY A 42 -8.26 16.94 -3.01
CA GLY A 42 -9.35 17.41 -2.15
C GLY A 42 -10.71 16.76 -2.44
N ILE A 43 -10.82 15.97 -3.51
CA ILE A 43 -12.03 15.24 -3.86
C ILE A 43 -12.14 13.93 -3.05
N LEU A 44 -11.01 13.39 -2.59
CA LEU A 44 -10.97 12.14 -1.83
C LEU A 44 -11.48 12.37 -0.40
N THR A 45 -12.39 11.50 0.04
CA THR A 45 -12.90 11.52 1.41
C THR A 45 -11.89 10.92 2.39
N GLN A 46 -12.11 11.11 3.69
CA GLN A 46 -11.29 10.45 4.71
C GLN A 46 -11.33 8.92 4.59
N HIS A 47 -12.50 8.36 4.23
CA HIS A 47 -12.67 6.93 4.02
C HIS A 47 -11.87 6.46 2.80
N ASP A 48 -11.93 7.19 1.69
CA ASP A 48 -11.13 6.90 0.49
C ASP A 48 -9.63 6.88 0.81
N LEU A 49 -9.15 7.84 1.61
CA LEU A 49 -7.75 7.91 2.01
C LEU A 49 -7.35 6.75 2.94
N GLN A 50 -8.27 6.27 3.77
CA GLN A 50 -8.04 5.12 4.64
C GLN A 50 -7.96 3.82 3.83
N ASP A 51 -8.89 3.62 2.88
CA ASP A 51 -8.90 2.49 1.95
C ASP A 51 -7.63 2.48 1.09
N LEU A 52 -7.26 3.64 0.56
CA LEU A 52 -6.06 3.83 -0.24
C LEU A 52 -4.79 3.53 0.56
N SER A 53 -4.69 4.05 1.79
CA SER A 53 -3.56 3.75 2.70
C SER A 53 -3.45 2.26 2.98
N TRP A 54 -4.58 1.62 3.27
CA TRP A 54 -4.63 0.20 3.56
C TRP A 54 -4.14 -0.64 2.37
N ILE A 55 -4.73 -0.47 1.18
CA ILE A 55 -4.36 -1.29 0.01
C ILE A 55 -2.93 -1.02 -0.47
N LEU A 56 -2.43 0.21 -0.38
CA LEU A 56 -1.04 0.51 -0.70
C LEU A 56 -0.08 -0.19 0.27
N GLY A 57 -0.45 -0.30 1.54
CA GLY A 57 0.31 -1.07 2.51
C GLY A 57 0.31 -2.58 2.21
N GLU A 58 -0.84 -3.14 1.82
CA GLU A 58 -0.91 -4.55 1.39
C GLU A 58 -0.10 -4.77 0.11
N LEU A 59 -0.18 -3.83 -0.85
CA LEU A 59 0.60 -3.87 -2.08
C LEU A 59 2.11 -3.81 -1.79
N TRP A 60 2.55 -2.95 -0.87
CA TRP A 60 3.97 -2.90 -0.45
C TRP A 60 4.45 -4.20 0.17
N ALA A 61 3.59 -4.87 0.95
CA ALA A 61 3.91 -6.15 1.56
C ALA A 61 3.95 -7.30 0.53
N PHE A 62 3.17 -7.18 -0.55
CA PHE A 62 3.07 -8.14 -1.65
C PHE A 62 4.18 -7.96 -2.70
N GLU A 63 4.50 -6.72 -3.07
CA GLU A 63 5.52 -6.39 -4.06
C GLU A 63 6.94 -6.68 -3.55
N LYS A 64 7.85 -7.02 -4.47
CA LYS A 64 9.26 -7.19 -4.10
C LYS A 64 9.84 -5.81 -3.77
N ARG A 65 10.47 -5.68 -2.60
CA ARG A 65 10.97 -4.41 -2.03
C ARG A 65 11.80 -3.53 -2.98
N LEU A 66 12.49 -4.12 -3.97
CA LEU A 66 13.34 -3.38 -4.91
C LEU A 66 12.52 -2.58 -5.93
N ASP A 67 11.30 -3.02 -6.24
CA ASP A 67 10.48 -2.42 -7.31
C ASP A 67 9.62 -1.26 -6.79
N TRP A 68 9.37 -1.19 -5.47
CA TRP A 68 8.47 -0.20 -4.87
C TRP A 68 8.95 1.25 -5.02
N GLU A 69 10.25 1.49 -4.82
CA GLU A 69 10.78 2.86 -4.87
C GLU A 69 10.76 3.43 -6.30
N ASP A 70 10.81 2.56 -7.31
CA ASP A 70 10.72 2.88 -8.72
C ASP A 70 9.28 3.16 -9.19
N LEU A 71 8.27 2.91 -8.34
CA LEU A 71 6.88 3.23 -8.65
C LEU A 71 6.65 4.76 -8.61
N HIS A 72 6.15 5.29 -9.74
CA HIS A 72 5.87 6.70 -9.91
C HIS A 72 4.44 7.07 -9.47
N PHE A 73 4.16 6.94 -8.17
CA PHE A 73 2.85 7.30 -7.58
C PHE A 73 2.35 8.71 -7.92
N SER A 74 3.25 9.66 -8.19
CA SER A 74 2.90 11.03 -8.59
C SER A 74 2.36 11.14 -10.02
N LYS A 75 2.47 10.10 -10.85
CA LYS A 75 1.92 10.04 -12.21
C LYS A 75 0.50 9.45 -12.27
N LEU A 76 -0.02 8.92 -11.15
CA LEU A 76 -1.37 8.35 -11.10
C LEU A 76 -2.44 9.44 -11.28
N THR A 77 -3.47 9.15 -12.07
CA THR A 77 -4.62 10.04 -12.22
C THR A 77 -5.67 9.83 -11.12
N ILE A 78 -6.67 10.69 -11.07
CA ILE A 78 -7.78 10.52 -10.11
C ILE A 78 -8.60 9.28 -10.44
N GLU A 79 -8.72 8.91 -11.72
CA GLU A 79 -9.37 7.69 -12.18
C GLU A 79 -8.59 6.45 -11.73
N ASP A 80 -7.26 6.45 -11.92
CA ASP A 80 -6.40 5.35 -11.44
C ASP A 80 -6.54 5.19 -9.92
N THR A 81 -6.53 6.31 -9.19
CA THR A 81 -6.65 6.32 -7.72
C THR A 81 -7.99 5.77 -7.26
N ARG A 82 -9.10 6.18 -7.90
CA ARG A 82 -10.44 5.65 -7.61
C ARG A 82 -10.56 4.17 -7.93
N ALA A 83 -9.93 3.71 -9.00
CA ALA A 83 -9.91 2.28 -9.33
C ALA A 83 -9.22 1.47 -8.22
N ILE A 84 -8.08 1.94 -7.71
CA ILE A 84 -7.37 1.31 -6.59
C ILE A 84 -8.23 1.31 -5.31
N ILE A 85 -8.92 2.40 -5.01
CA ILE A 85 -9.85 2.47 -3.85
C ILE A 85 -10.99 1.45 -3.99
N ALA A 86 -11.59 1.33 -5.18
CA ALA A 86 -12.65 0.36 -5.41
C ALA A 86 -12.18 -1.09 -5.22
N LEU A 87 -10.93 -1.40 -5.61
CA LEU A 87 -10.30 -2.70 -5.33
C LEU A 87 -10.14 -2.94 -3.82
N ALA A 88 -9.75 -1.92 -3.05
CA ALA A 88 -9.64 -2.00 -1.60
C ALA A 88 -10.98 -2.30 -0.93
N GLN A 89 -12.03 -1.62 -1.38
CA GLN A 89 -13.39 -1.81 -0.88
C GLN A 89 -13.91 -3.22 -1.18
N GLY A 90 -13.68 -3.72 -2.40
CA GLY A 90 -14.05 -5.08 -2.80
C GLY A 90 -13.31 -6.19 -2.03
N LEU A 91 -12.07 -5.93 -1.59
CA LEU A 91 -11.36 -6.84 -0.69
C LEU A 91 -11.95 -6.85 0.71
N GLN A 92 -12.25 -5.67 1.26
CA GLN A 92 -12.80 -5.53 2.60
C GLN A 92 -14.22 -6.11 2.71
N SER A 93 -15.01 -6.06 1.64
CA SER A 93 -16.32 -6.71 1.55
C SER A 93 -16.25 -8.23 1.32
N ASN A 94 -15.05 -8.81 1.17
CA ASN A 94 -14.80 -10.20 0.75
C ASN A 94 -15.42 -10.56 -0.61
N GLU A 95 -15.67 -9.59 -1.47
CA GLU A 95 -16.21 -9.81 -2.82
C GLU A 95 -15.11 -10.15 -3.84
N LEU A 96 -13.84 -9.83 -3.51
CA LEU A 96 -12.68 -10.06 -4.38
C LEU A 96 -11.63 -10.98 -3.74
N HIS A 97 -10.85 -11.67 -4.58
CA HIS A 97 -9.73 -12.48 -4.14
C HIS A 97 -8.48 -11.63 -3.86
N GLY A 98 -7.87 -11.82 -2.69
CA GLY A 98 -6.71 -11.08 -2.17
C GLY A 98 -5.56 -10.89 -3.16
N VAL A 99 -4.98 -12.00 -3.63
CA VAL A 99 -3.76 -11.96 -4.47
C VAL A 99 -4.04 -11.31 -5.83
N GLU A 100 -5.08 -11.76 -6.54
CA GLU A 100 -5.42 -11.21 -7.86
C GLU A 100 -5.73 -9.71 -7.79
N THR A 101 -6.37 -9.26 -6.70
CA THR A 101 -6.70 -7.85 -6.53
C THR A 101 -5.46 -7.00 -6.27
N LEU A 102 -4.50 -7.51 -5.49
CA LEU A 102 -3.22 -6.83 -5.26
C LEU A 102 -2.39 -6.79 -6.54
N GLU A 103 -2.39 -7.85 -7.36
CA GLU A 103 -1.74 -7.84 -8.68
C GLU A 103 -2.35 -6.76 -9.59
N ARG A 104 -3.68 -6.68 -9.67
CA ARG A 104 -4.40 -5.64 -10.44
C ARG A 104 -4.09 -4.23 -9.94
N ALA A 105 -4.03 -4.03 -8.62
CA ALA A 105 -3.64 -2.73 -8.05
C ALA A 105 -2.19 -2.38 -8.45
N GLY A 106 -1.27 -3.35 -8.37
CA GLY A 106 0.12 -3.20 -8.81
C GLY A 106 0.23 -2.86 -10.31
N ASP A 107 -0.56 -3.51 -11.17
CA ASP A 107 -0.58 -3.23 -12.61
C ASP A 107 -0.99 -1.79 -12.93
N ILE A 108 -1.98 -1.24 -12.23
CA ILE A 108 -2.40 0.17 -12.39
C ILE A 108 -1.21 1.11 -12.10
N VAL A 109 -0.50 0.88 -10.99
CA VAL A 109 0.64 1.72 -10.61
C VAL A 109 1.80 1.56 -11.59
N ARG A 110 2.12 0.33 -11.98
CA ARG A 110 3.21 0.02 -12.93
C ARG A 110 2.94 0.59 -14.32
N ALA A 111 1.70 0.57 -14.80
CA ALA A 111 1.33 1.13 -16.10
C ALA A 111 1.63 2.64 -16.24
N ARG A 112 1.66 3.38 -15.12
CA ARG A 112 2.02 4.81 -15.09
C ARG A 112 3.50 5.06 -14.80
N SER A 113 4.25 4.04 -14.39
CA SER A 113 5.64 4.15 -13.94
C SER A 113 6.66 4.08 -15.07
N ILE A 114 6.19 3.84 -16.29
CA ILE A 114 6.97 3.80 -17.54
C ILE A 114 7.22 5.22 -18.09
#